data_AF-A0A917JH65-F1
#
_entry.id   AF-A0A917JH65-F1
#
_cell.length_a   1.000
_cell.length_b   1.000
_cell.length_c   1.000
_cell.angle_alpha   90.00
_cell.angle_beta   90.00
_cell.angle_gamma   90.00
#
_symmetry.space_group_name_H-M   'P 1'
#
loop_
_entity.id
_entity.type
_entity.pdbx_description
1 polymer ?
#
loop_
_entity_poly.entity_id
_entity_poly.type
_entity_poly.pdbx_seq_one_letter_code
_entity_poly.pdbx_strand_id
1 'polypeptide(L)'
;MKGTSELVKKMIFPKDFLWGGATAANQSEGAYNIDGKGLSIADALPGGKERFAIVASPDFDWTIDEEKYTYPNHKAISHYENMEEDLNLFAEMGFKSYRFSIAWSRIYPTGVEQKPNEAGLAFYDRMIDQCLALGIEPVITISHYEMPLYLAKELGGWKNRELISLFERFANTVLERFGKKVTYWMTFNEINSAFHFPVLSQGLVPKTGSLEKKNIFQAFHHQFVASAQAVKKAHQVNPNIQIGCMIIYATAYAWDANPINQQAVLAFN
;
A
#
# COMPACT_ATOMS: atom_id res chain seq x y z
N MET A 1 -32.75 -41.55 7.30
CA MET A 1 -31.38 -41.05 7.43
C MET A 1 -30.53 -41.65 6.32
N LYS A 2 -30.45 -40.98 5.16
CA LYS A 2 -29.50 -41.31 4.09
C LYS A 2 -28.35 -40.31 4.19
N GLY A 3 -27.13 -40.83 4.05
CA GLY A 3 -25.90 -40.22 4.54
C GLY A 3 -25.58 -38.85 3.99
N THR A 4 -25.18 -37.96 4.89
CA THR A 4 -24.43 -36.74 4.60
C THR A 4 -22.96 -37.01 4.23
N SER A 5 -22.55 -38.27 4.03
CA SER A 5 -21.16 -38.64 3.72
C SER A 5 -20.79 -38.58 2.23
N GLU A 6 -21.73 -38.31 1.31
CA GLU A 6 -21.46 -38.28 -0.14
C GLU A 6 -21.22 -36.87 -0.75
N LEU A 7 -21.32 -35.79 0.02
CA LEU A 7 -21.23 -34.42 -0.53
C LEU A 7 -20.01 -33.60 -0.12
N VAL A 8 -19.10 -34.13 0.70
CA VAL A 8 -17.80 -33.48 0.89
C VAL A 8 -16.81 -34.06 -0.11
N LYS A 9 -16.95 -33.64 -1.38
CA LYS A 9 -15.77 -33.62 -2.27
C LYS A 9 -14.70 -32.85 -1.49
N LYS A 10 -13.61 -33.53 -1.13
CA LYS A 10 -12.45 -32.90 -0.47
C LYS A 10 -12.10 -31.68 -1.32
N MET A 11 -12.45 -30.48 -0.86
CA MET A 11 -12.15 -29.24 -1.58
C MET A 11 -10.66 -29.02 -1.44
N ILE A 12 -9.92 -29.58 -2.40
CA ILE A 12 -8.48 -29.45 -2.50
C ILE A 12 -8.27 -28.25 -3.43
N PHE A 13 -7.56 -27.24 -2.93
CA PHE A 13 -7.14 -26.12 -3.76
C PHE A 13 -6.24 -26.61 -4.92
N PRO A 14 -6.19 -25.89 -6.05
CA PRO A 14 -5.21 -26.17 -7.10
C PRO A 14 -3.79 -26.31 -6.52
N LYS A 15 -2.97 -27.19 -7.11
CA LYS A 15 -1.61 -27.46 -6.59
C LYS A 15 -0.71 -26.22 -6.59
N ASP A 16 -1.00 -25.28 -7.49
CA ASP A 16 -0.37 -24.00 -7.72
C ASP A 16 -1.07 -22.84 -7.00
N PHE A 17 -2.00 -23.13 -6.07
CA PHE A 17 -2.63 -22.08 -5.27
C PHE A 17 -1.63 -21.40 -4.35
N LEU A 18 -1.58 -20.06 -4.40
CA LEU A 18 -0.67 -19.24 -3.62
C LEU A 18 -1.22 -19.00 -2.21
N TRP A 19 -0.66 -19.70 -1.24
CA TRP A 19 -0.84 -19.41 0.19
C TRP A 19 0.27 -18.49 0.67
N GLY A 20 -0.06 -17.46 1.44
CA GLY A 20 0.93 -16.47 1.85
C GLY A 20 0.45 -15.50 2.90
N GLY A 21 1.31 -14.53 3.17
CA GLY A 21 1.05 -13.40 4.06
C GLY A 21 1.20 -12.06 3.34
N ALA A 22 0.80 -10.99 4.03
CA ALA A 22 0.91 -9.63 3.53
C ALA A 22 1.40 -8.67 4.61
N THR A 23 2.27 -7.74 4.24
CA THR A 23 2.75 -6.61 5.05
C THR A 23 2.69 -5.31 4.24
N ALA A 24 2.96 -4.19 4.90
CA ALA A 24 3.17 -2.89 4.29
C ALA A 24 4.46 -2.29 4.87
N ALA A 25 5.21 -1.54 4.05
CA ALA A 25 6.50 -0.99 4.44
C ALA A 25 6.40 -0.13 5.72
N ASN A 26 5.43 0.76 5.80
CA ASN A 26 5.14 1.58 6.98
C ASN A 26 4.68 0.77 8.21
N GLN A 27 4.23 -0.47 8.05
CA GLN A 27 3.79 -1.32 9.15
C GLN A 27 4.91 -2.22 9.68
N SER A 28 5.86 -2.60 8.83
CA SER A 28 6.86 -3.63 9.17
C SER A 28 8.31 -3.15 9.15
N GLU A 29 8.71 -2.30 8.19
CA GLU A 29 10.13 -2.00 7.94
C GLU A 29 10.81 -1.30 9.10
N GLY A 30 10.20 -0.25 9.65
CA GLY A 30 10.91 0.65 10.55
C GLY A 30 12.01 1.41 9.80
N ALA A 31 13.15 1.61 10.47
CA ALA A 31 14.32 2.27 9.90
C ALA A 31 13.95 3.58 9.17
N TYR A 32 13.10 4.37 9.82
CA TYR A 32 12.31 5.40 9.13
C TYR A 32 13.13 6.55 8.55
N ASN A 33 14.36 6.73 9.06
CA ASN A 33 15.33 7.77 8.72
C ASN A 33 16.72 7.18 8.39
N ILE A 34 16.81 5.89 8.11
CA ILE A 34 18.08 5.18 7.82
C ILE A 34 18.32 5.13 6.31
N ASP A 35 19.60 5.14 5.91
CA ASP A 35 20.06 5.00 4.52
C ASP A 35 19.40 5.99 3.54
N GLY A 36 19.14 7.20 4.01
CA GLY A 36 18.58 8.28 3.20
C GLY A 36 17.06 8.19 2.98
N LYS A 37 16.33 7.29 3.65
CA LYS A 37 14.86 7.31 3.64
C LYS A 37 14.33 8.66 4.16
N GLY A 38 13.39 9.25 3.43
CA GLY A 38 12.63 10.41 3.89
C GLY A 38 11.38 10.02 4.68
N LEU A 39 10.81 11.00 5.37
CA LEU A 39 9.54 10.83 6.07
C LEU A 39 8.41 10.56 5.09
N SER A 40 7.53 9.63 5.44
CA SER A 40 6.24 9.41 4.79
C SER A 40 5.12 10.05 5.61
N ILE A 41 3.92 10.15 5.03
CA ILE A 41 2.72 10.58 5.77
C ILE A 41 2.47 9.72 7.02
N ALA A 42 2.78 8.42 6.97
CA ALA A 42 2.61 7.51 8.10
C ALA A 42 3.56 7.84 9.26
N ASP A 43 4.78 8.30 8.97
CA ASP A 43 5.77 8.69 9.98
C ASP A 43 5.34 9.93 10.79
N ALA A 44 4.36 10.69 10.29
CA ALA A 44 3.77 11.84 10.96
C ALA A 44 2.41 11.54 11.63
N LEU A 45 1.94 10.29 11.60
CA LEU A 45 0.71 9.90 12.29
C LEU A 45 1.01 9.38 13.70
N PRO A 46 0.41 9.97 14.74
CA PRO A 46 0.64 9.49 16.10
C PRO A 46 0.06 8.08 16.30
N GLY A 47 0.67 7.33 17.19
CA GLY A 47 0.19 6.04 17.66
C GLY A 47 -1.01 6.16 18.61
N GLY A 48 -1.65 5.02 18.88
CA GLY A 48 -2.71 4.91 19.88
C GLY A 48 -4.13 5.15 19.35
N LYS A 49 -5.09 5.06 20.27
CA LYS A 49 -6.54 5.04 19.96
C LYS A 49 -7.05 6.37 19.40
N GLU A 50 -6.46 7.48 19.86
CA GLU A 50 -6.88 8.83 19.48
C GLU A 50 -6.31 9.29 18.12
N ARG A 51 -5.49 8.46 17.45
CA ARG A 51 -4.77 8.87 16.23
C ARG A 51 -5.68 9.48 15.17
N PHE A 52 -6.85 8.88 14.95
CA PHE A 52 -7.76 9.32 13.90
C PHE A 52 -8.52 10.60 14.30
N ALA A 53 -8.77 10.80 15.60
CA ALA A 53 -9.31 12.06 16.10
C ALA A 53 -8.29 13.20 15.95
N ILE A 54 -7.00 12.93 16.20
CA ILE A 54 -5.93 13.93 16.05
C ILE A 54 -5.79 14.37 14.59
N VAL A 55 -5.69 13.43 13.65
CA VAL A 55 -5.50 13.76 12.21
C VAL A 55 -6.74 14.38 11.57
N ALA A 56 -7.92 14.17 12.16
CA ALA A 56 -9.17 14.80 11.76
C ALA A 56 -9.33 16.22 12.35
N SER A 57 -8.42 16.65 13.22
CA SER A 57 -8.42 18.02 13.74
C SER A 57 -8.13 19.04 12.63
N PRO A 58 -8.83 20.19 12.61
CA PRO A 58 -8.50 21.32 11.73
C PRO A 58 -7.06 21.82 11.86
N ASP A 59 -6.48 21.65 13.05
CA ASP A 59 -5.14 22.14 13.39
C ASP A 59 -4.03 21.15 13.03
N PHE A 60 -4.36 19.94 12.57
CA PHE A 60 -3.35 18.96 12.19
C PHE A 60 -2.57 19.42 10.95
N ASP A 61 -1.25 19.46 11.07
CA ASP A 61 -0.34 20.04 10.07
C ASP A 61 0.86 19.13 9.73
N TRP A 62 0.77 17.85 10.12
CA TRP A 62 1.81 16.84 9.95
C TRP A 62 3.11 17.08 10.73
N THR A 63 3.08 17.90 11.79
CA THR A 63 4.22 18.04 12.69
C THR A 63 4.38 16.78 13.54
N ILE A 64 5.62 16.30 13.65
CA ILE A 64 6.00 15.21 14.54
C ILE A 64 6.35 15.84 15.90
N ASP A 65 5.72 15.37 16.95
CA ASP A 65 5.89 15.82 18.34
C ASP A 65 6.13 14.58 19.22
N GLU A 66 7.41 14.23 19.36
CA GLU A 66 7.87 13.05 20.12
C GLU A 66 7.72 13.22 21.64
N GLU A 67 7.57 14.47 22.13
CA GLU A 67 7.30 14.74 23.54
C GLU A 67 5.84 14.38 23.89
N LYS A 68 4.93 14.52 22.93
CA LYS A 68 3.49 14.31 23.12
C LYS A 68 3.00 12.95 22.64
N TYR A 69 3.58 12.42 21.58
CA TYR A 69 3.09 11.21 20.91
C TYR A 69 4.19 10.18 20.68
N THR A 70 3.77 8.92 20.56
CA THR A 70 4.64 7.84 20.09
C THR A 70 4.36 7.57 18.61
N TYR A 71 5.38 7.13 17.87
CA TYR A 71 5.28 6.83 16.44
C TYR A 71 5.74 5.37 16.20
N PRO A 72 4.86 4.37 16.41
CA PRO A 72 5.25 2.97 16.45
C PRO A 72 5.92 2.47 15.16
N ASN A 73 5.54 3.03 14.00
CA ASN A 73 6.10 2.68 12.70
C ASN A 73 7.56 3.12 12.51
N HIS A 74 8.09 4.01 13.35
CA HIS A 74 9.50 4.41 13.29
C HIS A 74 10.43 3.21 13.53
N LYS A 75 10.01 2.29 14.42
CA LYS A 75 10.69 1.01 14.67
C LYS A 75 9.98 -0.18 14.02
N ALA A 76 8.64 -0.20 14.06
CA ALA A 76 7.82 -1.32 13.60
C ALA A 76 8.30 -2.67 14.20
N ILE A 77 8.39 -3.72 13.38
CA ILE A 77 9.01 -5.01 13.75
C ILE A 77 10.50 -5.07 13.37
N SER A 78 11.10 -3.95 12.95
CA SER A 78 12.48 -3.89 12.45
C SER A 78 12.72 -4.83 11.27
N HIS A 79 11.76 -4.92 10.34
CA HIS A 79 11.90 -5.76 9.15
C HIS A 79 13.02 -5.27 8.23
N TYR A 80 13.37 -3.98 8.24
CA TYR A 80 14.49 -3.47 7.44
C TYR A 80 15.82 -4.12 7.83
N GLU A 81 16.03 -4.35 9.12
CA GLU A 81 17.22 -5.01 9.66
C GLU A 81 17.12 -6.53 9.65
N ASN A 82 15.94 -7.09 9.91
CA ASN A 82 15.73 -8.53 10.14
C ASN A 82 15.08 -9.27 8.96
N MET A 83 15.01 -8.65 7.78
CA MET A 83 14.30 -9.16 6.59
C MET A 83 14.63 -10.62 6.26
N GLU A 84 15.90 -11.02 6.33
CA GLU A 84 16.32 -12.39 6.02
C GLU A 84 15.75 -13.42 7.00
N GLU A 85 15.73 -13.11 8.30
CA GLU A 85 15.14 -13.97 9.34
C GLU A 85 13.63 -14.10 9.15
N ASP A 86 12.95 -12.97 8.94
CA ASP A 86 11.49 -12.95 8.72
C ASP A 86 11.10 -13.78 7.48
N LEU A 87 11.83 -13.66 6.37
CA LEU A 87 11.57 -14.45 5.17
C LEU A 87 11.86 -15.95 5.37
N ASN A 88 12.89 -16.30 6.13
CA ASN A 88 13.17 -17.71 6.46
C ASN A 88 12.02 -18.32 7.29
N LEU A 89 11.47 -17.56 8.25
CA LEU A 89 10.28 -17.99 9.02
C LEU A 89 9.05 -18.16 8.11
N PHE A 90 8.85 -17.27 7.14
CA PHE A 90 7.76 -17.42 6.17
C PHE A 90 7.91 -18.69 5.32
N ALA A 91 9.14 -19.02 4.91
CA ALA A 91 9.43 -20.26 4.20
C ALA A 91 9.17 -21.50 5.07
N GLU A 92 9.56 -21.48 6.35
CA GLU A 92 9.29 -22.55 7.32
C GLU A 92 7.78 -22.77 7.52
N MET A 93 6.99 -21.68 7.54
CA MET A 93 5.53 -21.75 7.58
C MET A 93 4.90 -22.27 6.27
N GLY A 94 5.70 -22.45 5.22
CA GLY A 94 5.26 -22.99 3.93
C GLY A 94 4.64 -21.95 2.99
N PHE A 95 4.95 -20.66 3.18
CA PHE A 95 4.47 -19.61 2.27
C PHE A 95 4.91 -19.91 0.82
N LYS A 96 3.98 -19.67 -0.11
CA LYS A 96 4.17 -19.74 -1.56
C LYS A 96 4.18 -18.35 -2.19
N SER A 97 3.64 -17.36 -1.50
CA SER A 97 3.70 -15.97 -1.91
C SER A 97 3.87 -15.05 -0.70
N TYR A 98 4.49 -13.90 -0.91
CA TYR A 98 4.56 -12.85 0.09
C TYR A 98 4.24 -11.51 -0.55
N ARG A 99 3.19 -10.87 -0.04
CA ARG A 99 2.79 -9.53 -0.47
C ARG A 99 3.44 -8.48 0.43
N PHE A 100 4.15 -7.53 -0.16
CA PHE A 100 4.70 -6.38 0.54
C PHE A 100 4.58 -5.11 -0.30
N SER A 101 4.78 -3.94 0.30
CA SER A 101 4.83 -2.67 -0.44
C SER A 101 6.25 -2.09 -0.51
N ILE A 102 6.47 -1.21 -1.47
CA ILE A 102 7.69 -0.42 -1.58
C ILE A 102 7.42 0.97 -1.00
N ALA A 103 8.20 1.37 0.00
CA ALA A 103 8.11 2.70 0.57
C ALA A 103 8.59 3.75 -0.46
N TRP A 104 7.65 4.55 -0.99
CA TRP A 104 7.98 5.62 -1.92
C TRP A 104 9.00 6.58 -1.30
N SER A 105 8.86 6.96 -0.02
CA SER A 105 9.83 7.82 0.67
C SER A 105 11.20 7.17 0.91
N ARG A 106 11.34 5.85 0.75
CA ARG A 106 12.65 5.18 0.78
C ARG A 106 13.37 5.29 -0.56
N ILE A 107 12.62 5.31 -1.67
CA ILE A 107 13.16 5.43 -3.03
C ILE A 107 13.32 6.88 -3.45
N TYR A 108 12.37 7.75 -3.12
CA TYR A 108 12.38 9.19 -3.37
C TYR A 108 12.03 9.93 -2.07
N PRO A 109 13.04 10.36 -1.29
CA PRO A 109 12.85 10.87 0.09
C PRO A 109 11.79 11.96 0.26
N THR A 110 11.74 12.91 -0.66
CA THR A 110 10.72 13.96 -0.74
C THR A 110 9.72 13.72 -1.87
N GLY A 111 10.03 12.81 -2.80
CA GLY A 111 9.19 12.47 -3.94
C GLY A 111 9.47 13.31 -5.19
N VAL A 112 10.24 14.40 -5.07
CA VAL A 112 10.54 15.31 -6.17
C VAL A 112 11.94 15.13 -6.77
N GLU A 113 12.80 14.34 -6.12
CA GLU A 113 14.16 14.08 -6.59
C GLU A 113 14.17 13.46 -7.99
N GLN A 114 15.17 13.80 -8.79
CA GLN A 114 15.30 13.28 -10.15
C GLN A 114 15.90 11.88 -10.19
N LYS A 115 16.68 11.51 -9.16
CA LYS A 115 17.33 10.20 -9.05
C LYS A 115 16.81 9.48 -7.81
N PRO A 116 16.61 8.16 -7.88
CA PRO A 116 16.22 7.38 -6.72
C PRO A 116 17.39 7.23 -5.75
N ASN A 117 17.05 6.92 -4.50
CA ASN A 117 17.98 6.47 -3.48
C ASN A 117 18.36 5.00 -3.74
N GLU A 118 19.61 4.76 -4.14
CA GLU A 118 20.09 3.42 -4.48
C GLU A 118 20.09 2.47 -3.27
N ALA A 119 20.34 2.96 -2.05
CA ALA A 119 20.30 2.10 -0.86
C ALA A 119 18.89 1.53 -0.63
N GLY A 120 17.86 2.34 -0.88
CA GLY A 120 16.47 1.90 -0.87
C GLY A 120 16.17 0.84 -1.92
N LEU A 121 16.65 1.02 -3.16
CA LEU A 121 16.49 0.03 -4.23
C LEU A 121 17.20 -1.29 -3.90
N ALA A 122 18.43 -1.20 -3.38
CA ALA A 122 19.23 -2.37 -3.01
C ALA A 122 18.59 -3.19 -1.89
N PHE A 123 17.90 -2.54 -0.94
CA PHE A 123 17.11 -3.25 0.08
C PHE A 123 16.03 -4.13 -0.54
N TYR A 124 15.21 -3.59 -1.45
CA TYR A 124 14.17 -4.37 -2.12
C TYR A 124 14.72 -5.40 -3.11
N ASP A 125 15.88 -5.16 -3.74
CA ASP A 125 16.57 -6.20 -4.53
C ASP A 125 16.89 -7.42 -3.65
N ARG A 126 17.51 -7.22 -2.48
CA ARG A 126 17.83 -8.32 -1.55
C ARG A 126 16.58 -9.05 -1.09
N MET A 127 15.52 -8.30 -0.78
CA MET A 127 14.25 -8.86 -0.33
C MET A 127 13.58 -9.73 -1.40
N ILE A 128 13.55 -9.25 -2.65
CA ILE A 128 13.03 -9.99 -3.79
C ILE A 128 13.88 -11.23 -4.07
N ASP A 129 15.21 -11.07 -4.09
CA ASP A 129 16.13 -12.18 -4.36
C ASP A 129 16.04 -13.27 -3.29
N GLN A 130 15.90 -12.89 -2.01
CA GLN A 130 15.70 -13.82 -0.91
C GLN A 130 14.34 -14.53 -0.99
N CYS A 131 13.24 -13.83 -1.32
CA CYS A 131 11.94 -14.47 -1.56
C CYS A 131 12.05 -15.54 -2.66
N LEU A 132 12.65 -15.19 -3.80
CA LEU A 132 12.81 -16.11 -4.92
C LEU A 132 13.71 -17.30 -4.59
N ALA A 133 14.80 -17.07 -3.85
CA ALA A 133 15.69 -18.14 -3.37
C ALA A 133 14.96 -19.14 -2.45
N LEU A 134 13.99 -18.66 -1.66
CA LEU A 134 13.15 -19.48 -0.78
C LEU A 134 11.94 -20.10 -1.50
N GLY A 135 11.75 -19.83 -2.80
CA GLY A 135 10.59 -20.30 -3.55
C GLY A 135 9.28 -19.61 -3.14
N ILE A 136 9.36 -18.38 -2.63
CA ILE A 136 8.24 -17.51 -2.29
C ILE A 136 8.04 -16.50 -3.43
N GLU A 137 6.88 -16.50 -4.08
CA GLU A 137 6.53 -15.54 -5.12
C GLU A 137 6.29 -14.14 -4.52
N PRO A 138 7.06 -13.11 -4.90
CA PRO A 138 6.80 -11.73 -4.47
C PRO A 138 5.53 -11.19 -5.11
N VAL A 139 4.68 -10.54 -4.30
CA VAL A 139 3.48 -9.83 -4.78
C VAL A 139 3.58 -8.37 -4.36
N ILE A 140 4.04 -7.49 -5.25
CA ILE A 140 4.47 -6.14 -4.86
C ILE A 140 3.36 -5.12 -5.00
N THR A 141 3.12 -4.33 -3.95
CA THR A 141 2.28 -3.14 -3.98
C THR A 141 3.15 -1.88 -4.15
N ILE A 142 2.94 -1.11 -5.23
CA ILE A 142 3.75 0.09 -5.51
C ILE A 142 3.46 1.18 -4.46
N SER A 143 2.20 1.45 -4.12
CA SER A 143 1.83 2.44 -3.11
C SER A 143 0.86 1.90 -2.05
N HIS A 144 1.26 1.98 -0.78
CA HIS A 144 0.47 1.53 0.36
C HIS A 144 0.45 2.58 1.49
N TYR A 145 -0.32 3.67 1.31
CA TYR A 145 -0.57 4.69 2.34
C TYR A 145 0.68 5.41 2.90
N GLU A 146 1.76 5.44 2.13
CA GLU A 146 3.09 5.89 2.60
C GLU A 146 3.79 6.81 1.59
N MET A 147 3.03 7.76 1.02
CA MET A 147 3.63 8.79 0.17
C MET A 147 4.67 9.62 0.97
N PRO A 148 5.71 10.16 0.32
CA PRO A 148 6.63 11.09 0.95
C PRO A 148 5.88 12.28 1.57
N LEU A 149 6.21 12.59 2.81
CA LEU A 149 5.52 13.59 3.62
C LEU A 149 5.53 14.97 2.95
N TYR A 150 6.63 15.29 2.26
CA TYR A 150 6.76 16.52 1.49
C TYR A 150 5.63 16.70 0.45
N LEU A 151 5.22 15.63 -0.24
CA LEU A 151 4.13 15.71 -1.22
C LEU A 151 2.78 16.06 -0.57
N ALA A 152 2.54 15.58 0.65
CA ALA A 152 1.32 15.93 1.39
C ALA A 152 1.37 17.36 1.94
N LYS A 153 2.50 17.76 2.55
CA LYS A 153 2.66 19.07 3.20
C LYS A 153 2.74 20.22 2.20
N GLU A 154 3.62 20.09 1.20
CA GLU A 154 3.97 21.20 0.31
C GLU A 154 3.16 21.18 -0.98
N LEU A 155 2.83 19.99 -1.50
CA LEU A 155 2.08 19.84 -2.74
C LEU A 155 0.59 19.54 -2.52
N GLY A 156 0.15 19.36 -1.26
CA GLY A 156 -1.25 19.13 -0.92
C GLY A 156 -1.77 17.73 -1.23
N GLY A 157 -0.90 16.75 -1.44
CA GLY A 157 -1.26 15.36 -1.69
C GLY A 157 -1.90 15.12 -3.05
N TRP A 158 -2.68 14.04 -3.17
CA TRP A 158 -3.17 13.53 -4.46
C TRP A 158 -4.14 14.46 -5.19
N LYS A 159 -4.69 15.49 -4.54
CA LYS A 159 -5.49 16.51 -5.24
C LYS A 159 -4.64 17.36 -6.20
N ASN A 160 -3.33 17.37 -6.04
CA ASN A 160 -2.41 18.05 -6.96
C ASN A 160 -2.05 17.13 -8.13
N ARG A 161 -2.27 17.63 -9.34
CA ARG A 161 -2.06 16.90 -10.60
C ARG A 161 -0.60 16.50 -10.82
N GLU A 162 0.35 17.24 -10.27
CA GLU A 162 1.78 16.96 -10.41
C GLU A 162 2.18 15.59 -9.83
N LEU A 163 1.44 15.10 -8.82
CA LEU A 163 1.70 13.78 -8.23
C LEU A 163 1.54 12.64 -9.24
N ILE A 164 0.81 12.83 -10.33
CA ILE A 164 0.74 11.85 -11.43
C ILE A 164 2.15 11.59 -11.96
N SER A 165 2.89 12.64 -12.33
CA SER A 165 4.22 12.52 -12.90
C SER A 165 5.28 12.08 -11.88
N LEU A 166 5.12 12.49 -10.61
CA LEU A 166 6.01 12.05 -9.52
C LEU A 166 5.83 10.56 -9.21
N PHE A 167 4.58 10.10 -9.15
CA PHE A 167 4.28 8.68 -8.99
C PHE A 167 4.71 7.88 -10.22
N GLU A 168 4.48 8.39 -11.43
CA GLU A 168 4.93 7.76 -12.67
C GLU A 168 6.45 7.54 -12.65
N ARG A 169 7.24 8.53 -12.20
CA ARG A 169 8.70 8.37 -12.02
C ARG A 169 9.02 7.23 -11.05
N PHE A 170 8.40 7.24 -9.87
CA PHE A 170 8.61 6.21 -8.86
C PHE A 170 8.22 4.80 -9.36
N ALA A 171 7.01 4.66 -9.91
CA ALA A 171 6.50 3.42 -10.50
C ALA A 171 7.40 2.92 -11.62
N ASN A 172 7.86 3.80 -12.52
CA ASN A 172 8.78 3.45 -13.60
C ASN A 172 10.09 2.90 -13.05
N THR A 173 10.69 3.56 -12.06
CA THR A 173 11.95 3.11 -11.44
C THR A 173 11.81 1.70 -10.86
N VAL A 174 10.76 1.44 -10.07
CA VAL A 174 10.61 0.13 -9.41
C VAL A 174 10.21 -0.96 -10.41
N LEU A 175 9.37 -0.65 -11.39
CA LEU A 175 8.99 -1.60 -12.44
C LEU A 175 10.20 -1.94 -13.33
N GLU A 176 11.01 -0.96 -13.72
CA GLU A 176 12.22 -1.20 -14.50
C GLU A 176 13.27 -2.01 -13.74
N ARG A 177 13.43 -1.74 -12.43
CA ARG A 177 14.40 -2.45 -11.59
C ARG A 177 13.98 -3.88 -11.32
N PHE A 178 12.72 -4.10 -10.95
CA PHE A 178 12.26 -5.38 -10.39
C PHE A 178 11.31 -6.17 -11.29
N GLY A 179 10.66 -5.54 -12.27
CA GLY A 179 9.59 -6.16 -13.09
C GLY A 179 10.03 -7.29 -14.02
N LYS A 180 11.35 -7.49 -14.19
CA LYS A 180 11.89 -8.68 -14.86
C LYS A 180 11.95 -9.92 -13.95
N LYS A 181 12.01 -9.71 -12.63
CA LYS A 181 12.09 -10.76 -11.60
C LYS A 181 10.73 -11.10 -11.00
N VAL A 182 9.80 -10.14 -10.97
CA VAL A 182 8.52 -10.24 -10.25
C VAL A 182 7.33 -10.22 -11.21
N THR A 183 6.43 -11.18 -11.06
CA THR A 183 5.25 -11.34 -11.92
C THR A 183 4.05 -10.54 -11.42
N TYR A 184 3.79 -10.53 -10.11
CA TYR A 184 2.53 -10.00 -9.54
C TYR A 184 2.70 -8.63 -8.91
N TRP A 185 1.85 -7.69 -9.33
CA TRP A 185 1.94 -6.28 -8.95
C TRP A 185 0.57 -5.68 -8.62
N MET A 186 0.57 -4.69 -7.74
CA MET A 186 -0.56 -3.80 -7.47
C MET A 186 -0.09 -2.36 -7.55
N THR A 187 -0.87 -1.49 -8.20
CA THR A 187 -0.57 -0.05 -8.24
C THR A 187 -0.80 0.58 -6.87
N PHE A 188 -2.04 0.55 -6.39
CA PHE A 188 -2.45 1.11 -5.10
C PHE A 188 -3.07 0.04 -4.21
N ASN A 189 -2.74 0.10 -2.91
CA ASN A 189 -3.51 -0.59 -1.88
C ASN A 189 -4.83 0.14 -1.64
N GLU A 190 -5.94 -0.59 -1.61
CA GLU A 190 -7.26 -0.12 -1.17
C GLU A 190 -7.59 1.28 -1.70
N ILE A 191 -7.46 1.49 -3.02
CA ILE A 191 -7.56 2.83 -3.60
C ILE A 191 -8.85 3.54 -3.18
N ASN A 192 -9.96 2.80 -3.07
CA ASN A 192 -11.28 3.28 -2.67
C ASN A 192 -11.40 3.74 -1.21
N SER A 193 -10.44 3.42 -0.34
CA SER A 193 -10.49 3.77 1.08
C SER A 193 -10.51 5.28 1.33
N ALA A 194 -10.06 6.10 0.37
CA ALA A 194 -9.98 7.54 0.55
C ALA A 194 -11.34 8.22 0.79
N PHE A 195 -12.44 7.52 0.48
CA PHE A 195 -13.78 8.01 0.83
C PHE A 195 -13.97 8.09 2.35
N HIS A 196 -13.31 7.22 3.12
CA HIS A 196 -13.36 7.16 4.58
C HIS A 196 -12.06 7.68 5.23
N PHE A 197 -10.91 7.43 4.61
CA PHE A 197 -9.58 7.73 5.15
C PHE A 197 -8.71 8.48 4.14
N PRO A 198 -9.12 9.70 3.73
CA PRO A 198 -8.38 10.49 2.73
C PRO A 198 -6.96 10.87 3.20
N VAL A 199 -6.71 10.92 4.52
CA VAL A 199 -5.37 11.15 5.08
C VAL A 199 -4.38 10.04 4.70
N LEU A 200 -4.82 8.78 4.69
CA LEU A 200 -3.97 7.63 4.39
C LEU A 200 -3.79 7.44 2.88
N SER A 201 -4.90 7.38 2.14
CA SER A 201 -4.86 7.09 0.70
C SER A 201 -4.40 8.30 -0.11
N GLN A 202 -4.83 9.50 0.27
CA GLN A 202 -4.68 10.69 -0.56
C GLN A 202 -3.75 11.77 0.03
N GLY A 203 -3.28 11.61 1.27
CA GLY A 203 -2.47 12.63 1.96
C GLY A 203 -3.25 13.91 2.26
N LEU A 204 -4.58 13.82 2.35
CA LEU A 204 -5.46 14.96 2.58
C LEU A 204 -5.88 15.02 4.05
N VAL A 205 -5.74 16.20 4.65
CA VAL A 205 -6.17 16.54 6.01
C VAL A 205 -7.18 17.70 5.93
N PRO A 206 -7.91 18.05 7.01
CA PRO A 206 -8.91 19.11 6.93
C PRO A 206 -8.34 20.42 6.38
N LYS A 207 -7.12 20.79 6.82
CA LYS A 207 -6.37 21.96 6.33
C LYS A 207 -6.07 21.93 4.83
N THR A 208 -5.96 20.75 4.23
CA THR A 208 -5.78 20.57 2.77
C THR A 208 -7.06 20.15 2.07
N GLY A 209 -8.22 20.26 2.73
CA GLY A 209 -9.53 20.10 2.12
C GLY A 209 -10.04 18.66 2.06
N SER A 210 -9.64 17.81 3.01
CA SER A 210 -10.16 16.42 3.12
C SER A 210 -11.66 16.34 3.41
N LEU A 211 -12.26 17.43 3.91
CA LEU A 211 -13.71 17.51 4.18
C LEU A 211 -14.54 17.80 2.91
N GLU A 212 -13.87 18.19 1.82
CA GLU A 212 -14.54 18.53 0.56
C GLU A 212 -14.53 17.34 -0.39
N LYS A 213 -15.70 16.78 -0.68
CA LYS A 213 -15.85 15.65 -1.63
C LYS A 213 -15.20 15.94 -2.98
N LYS A 214 -15.27 17.18 -3.47
CA LYS A 214 -14.65 17.59 -4.74
C LYS A 214 -13.13 17.30 -4.74
N ASN A 215 -12.43 17.57 -3.64
CA ASN A 215 -11.00 17.32 -3.52
C ASN A 215 -10.70 15.82 -3.49
N ILE A 216 -11.52 15.03 -2.77
CA ILE A 216 -11.40 13.56 -2.74
C ILE A 216 -11.57 12.96 -4.14
N PHE A 217 -12.59 13.38 -4.89
CA PHE A 217 -12.83 12.90 -6.25
C PHE A 217 -11.75 13.36 -7.24
N GLN A 218 -11.22 14.58 -7.08
CA GLN A 218 -10.10 15.05 -7.89
C GLN A 218 -8.84 14.21 -7.63
N ALA A 219 -8.58 13.90 -6.36
CA ALA A 219 -7.47 13.03 -5.97
C ALA A 219 -7.64 11.61 -6.49
N PHE A 220 -8.86 11.04 -6.46
CA PHE A 220 -9.14 9.76 -7.10
C PHE A 220 -8.86 9.79 -8.60
N HIS A 221 -9.28 10.84 -9.30
CA HIS A 221 -9.00 10.98 -10.73
C HIS A 221 -7.49 10.91 -11.00
N HIS A 222 -6.68 11.63 -10.22
CA HIS A 222 -5.23 11.57 -10.35
C HIS A 222 -4.64 10.19 -10.03
N GLN A 223 -5.09 9.53 -8.96
CA GLN A 223 -4.66 8.16 -8.64
C GLN A 223 -5.03 7.17 -9.74
N PHE A 224 -6.22 7.29 -10.36
CA PHE A 224 -6.63 6.43 -11.47
C PHE A 224 -5.79 6.66 -12.73
N VAL A 225 -5.48 7.91 -13.08
CA VAL A 225 -4.59 8.22 -14.21
C VAL A 225 -3.19 7.66 -13.94
N ALA A 226 -2.63 7.90 -12.75
CA ALA A 226 -1.32 7.40 -12.35
C ALA A 226 -1.26 5.86 -12.33
N SER A 227 -2.33 5.21 -11.85
CA SER A 227 -2.49 3.75 -11.89
C SER A 227 -2.48 3.23 -13.32
N ALA A 228 -3.24 3.84 -14.23
CA ALA A 228 -3.28 3.43 -15.63
C ALA A 228 -1.91 3.58 -16.33
N GLN A 229 -1.15 4.63 -16.00
CA GLN A 229 0.22 4.81 -16.50
C GLN A 229 1.17 3.72 -15.98
N ALA A 230 1.10 3.36 -14.69
CA ALA A 230 1.90 2.28 -14.13
C ALA A 230 1.56 0.91 -14.75
N VAL A 231 0.27 0.63 -14.99
CA VAL A 231 -0.16 -0.59 -15.73
C VAL A 231 0.44 -0.63 -17.13
N LYS A 232 0.39 0.50 -17.85
CA LYS A 232 1.01 0.61 -19.18
C LYS A 232 2.51 0.35 -19.12
N LYS A 233 3.22 0.95 -18.16
CA LYS A 233 4.67 0.75 -17.98
C LYS A 233 5.00 -0.71 -17.67
N ALA A 234 4.25 -1.34 -16.77
CA ALA A 234 4.48 -2.73 -16.37
C ALA A 234 4.51 -3.66 -17.60
N HIS A 235 3.49 -3.58 -18.46
CA HIS A 235 3.45 -4.40 -19.68
C HIS A 235 4.53 -4.04 -20.72
N GLN A 236 5.06 -2.81 -20.72
CA GLN A 236 6.23 -2.45 -21.53
C GLN A 236 7.52 -3.08 -21.00
N VAL A 237 7.67 -3.17 -19.68
CA VAL A 237 8.84 -3.82 -19.05
C VAL A 237 8.79 -5.33 -19.27
N ASN A 238 7.64 -5.94 -19.04
CA ASN A 238 7.42 -7.37 -19.19
C ASN A 238 5.93 -7.64 -19.46
N PRO A 239 5.56 -8.16 -20.65
CA PRO A 239 4.16 -8.40 -21.00
C PRO A 239 3.49 -9.49 -20.16
N ASN A 240 4.27 -10.30 -19.42
CA ASN A 240 3.72 -11.35 -18.55
C ASN A 240 3.34 -10.84 -17.15
N ILE A 241 3.71 -9.61 -16.78
CA ILE A 241 3.33 -9.03 -15.48
C ILE A 241 1.81 -9.06 -15.33
N GLN A 242 1.35 -9.56 -14.18
CA GLN A 242 -0.03 -9.48 -13.73
C GLN A 242 -0.13 -8.27 -12.78
N ILE A 243 -0.73 -7.18 -13.26
CA ILE A 243 -0.85 -5.95 -12.49
C ILE A 243 -2.30 -5.54 -12.30
N GLY A 244 -2.67 -5.23 -11.06
CA GLY A 244 -4.02 -4.77 -10.71
C GLY A 244 -4.01 -3.64 -9.69
N CYS A 245 -5.15 -3.46 -9.04
CA CYS A 245 -5.32 -2.56 -7.90
C CYS A 245 -6.05 -3.33 -6.80
N MET A 246 -5.70 -3.07 -5.54
CA MET A 246 -6.39 -3.67 -4.40
C MET A 246 -7.60 -2.79 -4.03
N ILE A 247 -8.73 -3.42 -3.74
CA ILE A 247 -9.97 -2.78 -3.30
C ILE A 247 -10.32 -3.31 -1.92
N ILE A 248 -10.53 -2.42 -0.95
CA ILE A 248 -11.16 -2.81 0.31
C ILE A 248 -12.64 -3.03 0.06
N TYR A 249 -13.17 -4.19 0.45
CA TYR A 249 -14.57 -4.52 0.28
C TYR A 249 -15.13 -5.11 1.57
N ALA A 250 -16.17 -4.47 2.10
CA ALA A 250 -16.95 -5.00 3.22
C ALA A 250 -18.24 -5.58 2.66
N THR A 251 -18.55 -6.84 2.98
CA THR A 251 -19.79 -7.44 2.48
C THR A 251 -20.98 -6.86 3.25
N ALA A 252 -21.84 -6.11 2.57
CA ALA A 252 -23.12 -5.66 3.12
C ALA A 252 -24.26 -6.61 2.74
N TYR A 253 -25.16 -6.85 3.69
CA TYR A 253 -26.37 -7.65 3.51
C TYR A 253 -27.59 -6.83 3.90
N ALA A 254 -28.68 -7.03 3.17
CA ALA A 254 -29.93 -6.35 3.48
C ALA A 254 -30.52 -6.96 4.74
N TRP A 255 -31.17 -6.13 5.55
CA TRP A 255 -31.87 -6.60 6.74
C TRP A 255 -32.93 -7.67 6.43
N ASP A 256 -33.63 -7.51 5.30
CA ASP A 256 -34.64 -8.44 4.79
C ASP A 256 -34.80 -8.32 3.26
N ALA A 257 -35.79 -9.02 2.71
CA ALA A 257 -36.10 -9.02 1.28
C ALA A 257 -36.86 -7.76 0.79
N ASN A 258 -37.06 -6.74 1.63
CA ASN A 258 -37.69 -5.49 1.21
C ASN A 258 -36.83 -4.83 0.11
N PRO A 259 -37.39 -4.51 -1.07
CA PRO A 259 -36.63 -3.89 -2.16
C PRO A 259 -35.87 -2.61 -1.79
N ILE A 260 -36.39 -1.83 -0.83
CA ILE A 260 -35.70 -0.63 -0.32
C ILE A 260 -34.41 -1.01 0.41
N ASN A 261 -34.45 -2.06 1.24
CA ASN A 261 -33.29 -2.55 1.96
C ASN A 261 -32.27 -3.19 1.00
N GLN A 262 -32.74 -3.86 -0.05
CA GLN A 262 -31.89 -4.38 -1.12
C GLN A 262 -31.17 -3.24 -1.87
N GLN A 263 -31.90 -2.17 -2.21
CA GLN A 263 -31.32 -1.00 -2.89
C GLN A 263 -30.33 -0.24 -2.00
N ALA A 264 -30.61 -0.11 -0.70
CA ALA A 264 -29.72 0.56 0.24
C ALA A 264 -28.35 -0.14 0.33
N VAL A 265 -28.32 -1.48 0.30
CA VAL A 265 -27.08 -2.26 0.28
C VAL A 265 -26.28 -2.04 -0.99
N LEU A 266 -26.95 -1.95 -2.15
CA LEU A 266 -26.29 -1.66 -3.43
C LEU A 266 -25.70 -0.24 -3.49
N ALA A 267 -26.25 0.70 -2.71
CA ALA A 267 -25.73 2.06 -2.62
C ALA A 267 -24.62 2.23 -1.57
N PHE A 268 -24.54 1.30 -0.60
CA PHE A 268 -23.51 1.28 0.42
C PHE A 268 -22.19 0.67 -0.10
N ASN A 269 -22.28 -0.37 -0.93
CA ASN A 269 -21.15 -1.02 -1.60
C ASN A 269 -20.65 -0.22 -2.81
#